data_AF-A0A1L7VA18-F1
#
_entry.id   AF-A0A1L7VA18-F1
#
_cell.length_a   1.000
_cell.length_b   1.000
_cell.length_c   1.000
_cell.angle_alpha   90.00
_cell.angle_beta   90.00
_cell.angle_gamma   90.00
#
_symmetry.space_group_name_H-M   'P 1'
#
loop_
_entity.id
_entity.type
_entity.pdbx_description
1 polymer ?
#
loop_
_entity_poly.entity_id
_entity_poly.type
_entity_poly.pdbx_seq_one_letter_code
_entity_poly.pdbx_strand_id
1 'polypeptide(L)'
;MSLPILLQASTVIGFLVLIYIVYYRYFNPLAKYPGPPLASVTNLWKTYHLGTCISRTRLFTGFYDGFTTFNPNLFGTQDEEIHAIRRRQMAHAFSMQSIKEMEYFVDSHILKLRRNLDHFCDSNQDVDLKNMIAFYVFDVLGELAFSRSFNSQDERNLARLPPINDHIYLACLMGMTPDALPWIKKVLPFIPLLRRREG
;
A
#
# COMPACT_ATOMS: atom_id res chain seq x y z
N MET A 1 -22.41 50.65 -33.80
CA MET A 1 -21.42 49.68 -34.28
C MET A 1 -21.38 48.53 -33.29
N SER A 2 -22.26 47.54 -33.46
CA SER A 2 -22.39 46.39 -32.57
C SER A 2 -21.15 45.49 -32.74
N LEU A 3 -20.32 45.40 -31.70
CA LEU A 3 -19.27 44.39 -31.63
C LEU A 3 -19.92 43.03 -31.90
N PRO A 4 -19.33 42.19 -32.78
CA PRO A 4 -19.94 40.91 -33.14
C PRO A 4 -20.13 40.09 -31.88
N ILE A 5 -21.29 39.45 -31.73
CA ILE A 5 -21.69 38.68 -30.54
C ILE A 5 -20.61 37.67 -30.11
N LEU A 6 -19.84 37.15 -31.08
CA LEU A 6 -18.68 36.28 -30.86
C LEU A 6 -17.56 36.94 -30.05
N LEU A 7 -17.29 38.22 -30.27
CA LEU A 7 -16.26 38.96 -29.53
C LEU A 7 -16.71 39.24 -28.09
N GLN A 8 -18.00 39.52 -27.89
CA GLN A 8 -18.59 39.68 -26.56
C GLN A 8 -18.62 38.36 -25.78
N ALA A 9 -18.92 37.25 -26.45
CA ALA A 9 -18.84 35.92 -25.83
C ALA A 9 -17.40 35.58 -25.43
N SER A 10 -16.41 35.89 -26.28
CA SER A 10 -14.99 35.68 -25.97
C SER A 10 -14.51 36.48 -24.76
N THR A 11 -14.90 37.75 -24.65
CA THR A 11 -14.52 38.59 -23.49
C THR A 11 -15.17 38.09 -22.20
N VAL A 12 -16.44 37.67 -22.25
CA VAL A 12 -17.14 37.10 -21.07
C VAL A 12 -16.50 35.77 -20.64
N ILE A 13 -16.18 34.89 -21.58
CA ILE A 13 -15.49 33.62 -21.27
C ILE A 13 -14.11 33.90 -20.67
N GLY A 14 -13.34 34.83 -21.24
CA GLY A 14 -12.05 35.23 -20.69
C GLY A 14 -12.16 35.76 -19.26
N PHE A 15 -13.18 36.57 -18.97
CA PHE A 15 -13.44 37.10 -17.64
C PHE A 15 -13.83 36.00 -16.63
N LEU A 16 -14.69 35.05 -17.03
CA LEU A 16 -15.06 33.90 -16.19
C LEU A 16 -13.86 32.98 -15.90
N VAL A 17 -13.00 32.74 -16.89
CA VAL A 17 -11.76 31.97 -16.71
C VAL A 17 -10.81 32.69 -15.77
N LEU A 18 -10.69 34.02 -15.88
CA LEU A 18 -9.84 34.81 -14.99
C LEU A 18 -10.34 34.79 -13.54
N ILE A 19 -11.65 34.95 -13.32
CA ILE A 19 -12.28 34.78 -11.99
C ILE A 19 -12.01 33.37 -11.45
N TYR A 20 -12.16 32.34 -12.28
CA TYR A 20 -11.90 30.96 -11.90
C TYR A 20 -10.44 30.76 -11.46
N ILE A 21 -9.47 31.28 -12.22
CA ILE A 21 -8.04 31.21 -11.89
C ILE A 21 -7.75 31.89 -10.54
N VAL A 22 -8.26 33.10 -10.34
CA VAL A 22 -8.06 33.88 -9.11
C VAL A 22 -8.68 33.17 -7.91
N TYR A 23 -9.92 32.68 -8.05
CA TYR A 23 -10.61 31.95 -7.00
C TYR A 23 -9.85 30.68 -6.60
N TYR A 24 -9.43 29.86 -7.57
CA TYR A 24 -8.72 28.61 -7.29
C TYR A 24 -7.31 28.82 -6.70
N ARG A 25 -6.62 29.89 -7.10
CA ARG A 25 -5.26 30.18 -6.60
C ARG A 25 -5.24 30.74 -5.18
N TYR A 26 -6.21 31.59 -4.82
CA TYR A 26 -6.14 32.36 -3.58
C TYR A 26 -7.22 32.01 -2.55
N PHE A 27 -8.41 31.62 -3.00
CA PHE A 27 -9.58 31.45 -2.12
C PHE A 27 -9.97 29.98 -1.89
N ASN A 28 -9.38 29.03 -2.62
CA ASN A 28 -9.62 27.61 -2.40
C ASN A 28 -8.92 27.16 -1.08
N PRO A 29 -9.59 26.38 -0.20
CA PRO A 29 -8.97 25.82 1.01
C PRO A 29 -7.67 25.03 0.77
N LEU A 30 -7.44 24.54 -0.45
CA LEU A 30 -6.21 23.84 -0.85
C LEU A 30 -5.06 24.78 -1.26
N ALA A 31 -5.29 26.09 -1.40
CA ALA A 31 -4.26 27.09 -1.71
C ALA A 31 -3.17 27.21 -0.64
N LYS A 32 -3.44 26.71 0.58
CA LYS A 32 -2.48 26.64 1.69
C LYS A 32 -1.27 25.74 1.41
N TYR A 33 -1.42 24.76 0.50
CA TYR A 33 -0.36 23.81 0.19
C TYR A 33 0.45 24.29 -1.02
N PRO A 34 1.76 24.54 -0.88
CA PRO A 34 2.57 25.06 -1.98
C PRO A 34 2.69 24.01 -3.09
N GLY A 35 2.26 24.37 -4.30
CA GLY A 35 2.32 23.52 -5.48
C GLY A 35 2.70 24.31 -6.73
N PRO A 36 3.13 23.64 -7.80
CA PRO A 36 3.47 24.29 -9.06
C PRO A 36 2.25 25.02 -9.63
N PRO A 37 2.44 26.21 -10.25
CA PRO A 37 1.35 27.12 -10.58
C PRO A 37 0.35 26.51 -11.58
N LEU A 38 0.77 25.61 -12.47
CA LEU A 38 -0.12 24.93 -13.42
C LEU A 38 -1.08 23.95 -12.74
N ALA A 39 -0.68 23.32 -11.63
CA ALA A 39 -1.49 22.36 -10.87
C ALA A 39 -2.66 23.01 -10.11
N SER A 40 -2.51 24.29 -9.80
CA SER A 40 -3.53 25.06 -9.08
C SER A 40 -4.69 25.52 -9.96
N VAL A 41 -4.51 25.52 -11.29
CA VAL A 41 -5.51 26.06 -12.23
C VAL A 41 -6.20 24.96 -13.03
N THR A 42 -5.47 23.92 -13.43
CA THR A 42 -6.05 22.83 -14.22
C THR A 42 -5.44 21.48 -13.84
N ASN A 43 -6.17 20.41 -14.12
CA ASN A 43 -5.65 19.04 -13.99
C ASN A 43 -4.61 18.69 -15.09
N LEU A 44 -4.31 19.58 -16.06
CA LEU A 44 -3.29 19.30 -17.10
C LEU A 44 -1.92 18.98 -16.50
N TRP A 45 -1.58 19.61 -15.37
CA TRP A 45 -0.35 19.28 -14.65
C TRP A 45 -0.34 17.83 -14.15
N LYS A 46 -1.48 17.30 -13.70
CA LYS A 46 -1.60 15.88 -13.37
C LYS A 46 -1.41 15.02 -14.61
N THR A 47 -1.93 15.41 -15.77
CA THR A 47 -1.74 14.66 -17.03
C THR A 47 -0.28 14.66 -17.48
N TYR A 48 0.43 15.79 -17.36
CA TYR A 48 1.87 15.90 -17.61
C TYR A 48 2.68 15.03 -16.64
N HIS A 49 2.34 15.05 -15.34
CA HIS A 49 2.97 14.19 -14.36
C HIS A 49 2.61 12.72 -14.54
N LEU A 50 1.40 12.38 -14.96
CA LEU A 50 1.02 11.02 -15.29
C LEU A 50 1.84 10.51 -16.49
N GLY A 51 1.98 11.30 -17.56
CA GLY A 51 2.81 10.94 -18.72
C GLY A 51 4.31 10.83 -18.40
N THR A 52 4.83 11.70 -17.53
CA THR A 52 6.23 11.64 -17.07
C THR A 52 6.48 10.60 -15.98
N CYS A 53 5.48 10.25 -15.16
CA CYS A 53 5.53 9.15 -14.18
C CYS A 53 5.38 7.78 -14.84
N ILE A 54 4.56 7.66 -15.91
CA ILE A 54 4.47 6.45 -16.74
C ILE A 54 5.77 6.19 -17.50
N SER A 55 6.55 7.24 -17.83
CA SER A 55 7.90 7.09 -18.42
C SER A 55 9.02 7.04 -17.37
N ARG A 56 8.75 7.47 -16.13
CA ARG A 56 9.59 7.28 -14.94
C ARG A 56 9.02 6.20 -14.01
N THR A 57 8.67 5.04 -14.55
CA THR A 57 8.32 3.80 -13.81
C THR A 57 9.50 3.24 -12.98
N ARG A 58 10.38 4.11 -12.49
CA ARG A 58 11.56 3.84 -11.67
C ARG A 58 11.42 4.48 -10.28
N LEU A 59 10.17 4.57 -9.78
CA LEU A 59 9.84 5.01 -8.41
C LEU A 59 9.48 3.85 -7.47
N PHE A 60 9.62 2.60 -7.93
CA PHE A 60 9.79 1.49 -7.02
C PHE A 60 11.25 1.51 -6.58
N THR A 61 11.50 2.11 -5.42
CA THR A 61 12.82 2.16 -4.79
C THR A 61 13.38 0.75 -4.58
N GLY A 62 14.72 0.59 -4.51
CA GLY A 62 15.37 -0.69 -4.17
C GLY A 62 14.86 -1.32 -2.85
N PHE A 63 14.15 -0.53 -2.04
CA PHE A 63 13.30 -0.96 -0.94
C PHE A 63 12.39 -2.16 -1.27
N TYR A 64 11.70 -2.13 -2.42
CA TYR A 64 10.76 -3.21 -2.78
C TYR A 64 11.47 -4.53 -3.12
N ASP A 65 12.77 -4.50 -3.43
CA ASP A 65 13.56 -5.72 -3.62
C ASP A 65 13.71 -6.50 -2.31
N GLY A 66 13.62 -5.83 -1.15
CA GLY A 66 13.57 -6.49 0.16
C GLY A 66 12.33 -7.38 0.35
N PHE A 67 11.28 -7.16 -0.45
CA PHE A 67 10.04 -7.95 -0.42
C PHE A 67 9.99 -9.02 -1.52
N THR A 68 10.94 -9.05 -2.46
CA THR A 68 11.08 -10.09 -3.49
C THR A 68 12.12 -11.10 -3.07
N THR A 69 11.81 -11.87 -2.02
CA THR A 69 12.74 -12.74 -1.26
C THR A 69 13.84 -13.39 -2.10
N PHE A 70 13.57 -13.88 -3.32
CA PHE A 70 14.56 -14.19 -4.38
C PHE A 70 13.95 -14.22 -5.79
N ASN A 71 12.62 -14.37 -5.88
CA ASN A 71 11.86 -14.38 -7.13
C ASN A 71 10.89 -13.19 -7.16
N PRO A 72 10.63 -12.62 -8.34
CA PRO A 72 9.60 -11.59 -8.47
C PRO A 72 8.26 -12.18 -8.04
N ASN A 73 7.55 -11.52 -7.12
CA ASN A 73 6.23 -11.93 -6.64
C ASN A 73 5.18 -10.84 -6.93
N LEU A 74 3.89 -11.12 -6.74
CA LEU A 74 2.82 -10.16 -7.07
C LEU A 74 2.95 -8.83 -6.30
N PHE A 75 3.50 -8.85 -5.09
CA PHE A 75 3.55 -7.67 -4.21
C PHE A 75 4.77 -6.78 -4.47
N GLY A 76 5.95 -7.37 -4.65
CA GLY A 76 7.23 -6.67 -4.72
C GLY A 76 7.86 -6.61 -6.11
N THR A 77 7.27 -7.25 -7.14
CA THR A 77 7.73 -7.02 -8.53
C THR A 77 7.75 -5.52 -8.83
N GLN A 78 8.54 -5.08 -9.79
CA GLN A 78 8.56 -3.68 -10.25
C GLN A 78 8.26 -3.56 -11.74
N ASP A 79 8.52 -4.65 -12.48
CA ASP A 79 8.22 -4.79 -13.89
C ASP A 79 6.70 -4.81 -14.13
N GLU A 80 6.23 -3.85 -14.93
CA GLU A 80 4.81 -3.64 -15.23
C GLU A 80 4.20 -4.81 -16.03
N GLU A 81 4.95 -5.42 -16.95
CA GLU A 81 4.48 -6.53 -17.77
C GLU A 81 4.28 -7.78 -16.91
N ILE A 82 5.31 -8.11 -16.11
CA ILE A 82 5.25 -9.26 -15.19
C ILE A 82 4.13 -9.06 -14.15
N HIS A 83 3.98 -7.85 -13.63
CA HIS A 83 2.87 -7.49 -12.75
C HIS A 83 1.51 -7.66 -13.39
N ALA A 84 1.34 -7.17 -14.61
CA ALA A 84 0.07 -7.27 -15.34
C ALA A 84 -0.31 -8.73 -15.56
N ILE A 85 0.66 -9.59 -15.92
CA ILE A 85 0.44 -11.04 -16.09
C ILE A 85 -0.03 -11.67 -14.76
N ARG A 86 0.69 -11.45 -13.65
CA ARG A 86 0.33 -12.06 -12.35
C ARG A 86 -0.98 -11.53 -11.78
N ARG A 87 -1.24 -10.23 -11.94
CA ARG A 87 -2.51 -9.62 -11.54
C ARG A 87 -3.66 -10.24 -12.32
N ARG A 88 -3.49 -10.47 -13.63
CA ARG A 88 -4.49 -11.13 -14.47
C ARG A 88 -4.77 -12.56 -13.99
N GLN A 89 -3.74 -13.32 -13.61
CA GLN A 89 -3.89 -14.68 -13.08
C GLN A 89 -4.72 -14.71 -11.78
N MET A 90 -4.54 -13.73 -10.90
CA MET A 90 -5.25 -13.66 -9.61
C MET A 90 -6.64 -12.98 -9.70
N ALA A 91 -6.90 -12.19 -10.74
CA ALA A 91 -8.09 -11.34 -10.82
C ALA A 91 -9.42 -12.11 -10.68
N HIS A 92 -9.49 -13.34 -11.20
CA HIS A 92 -10.71 -14.16 -11.10
C HIS A 92 -11.10 -14.46 -9.65
N ALA A 93 -10.12 -14.77 -8.78
CA ALA A 93 -10.37 -15.05 -7.36
C ALA A 93 -10.96 -13.85 -6.61
N PHE A 94 -10.70 -12.62 -7.09
CA PHE A 94 -11.23 -11.38 -6.52
C PHE A 94 -12.46 -10.85 -7.28
N SER A 95 -13.09 -11.66 -8.14
CA SER A 95 -14.33 -11.28 -8.82
C SER A 95 -15.48 -11.18 -7.81
N MET A 96 -16.50 -10.37 -8.13
CA MET A 96 -17.65 -10.20 -7.23
C MET A 96 -18.42 -11.51 -6.99
N GLN A 97 -18.47 -12.39 -8.00
CA GLN A 97 -19.06 -13.71 -7.86
C GLN A 97 -18.24 -14.57 -6.88
N SER A 98 -16.92 -14.65 -7.07
CA SER A 98 -16.05 -15.41 -6.16
C SER A 98 -16.10 -14.87 -4.74
N ILE A 99 -16.14 -13.55 -4.56
CA ILE A 99 -16.29 -12.92 -3.23
C ILE A 99 -17.58 -13.36 -2.55
N LYS A 100 -18.69 -13.39 -3.28
CA LYS A 100 -19.98 -13.85 -2.76
C LYS A 100 -19.96 -15.34 -2.38
N GLU A 101 -19.28 -16.17 -3.15
CA GLU A 101 -19.08 -17.59 -2.82
C GLU A 101 -18.20 -17.76 -1.58
N MET A 102 -17.20 -16.89 -1.40
CA MET A 102 -16.27 -16.91 -0.26
C MET A 102 -16.87 -16.36 1.04
N GLU A 103 -17.92 -15.54 0.97
CA GLU A 103 -18.60 -14.90 2.10
C GLU A 103 -18.96 -15.91 3.20
N TYR A 104 -19.46 -17.09 2.81
CA TYR A 104 -19.82 -18.16 3.74
C TYR A 104 -18.66 -18.59 4.66
N PHE A 105 -17.44 -18.68 4.14
CA PHE A 105 -16.27 -19.06 4.95
C PHE A 105 -15.95 -17.98 5.98
N VAL A 106 -15.98 -16.71 5.56
CA VAL A 106 -15.77 -15.56 6.46
C VAL A 106 -16.83 -15.52 7.57
N ASP A 107 -18.09 -15.73 7.20
CA ASP A 107 -19.22 -15.76 8.13
C ASP A 107 -19.10 -16.90 9.16
N SER A 108 -18.62 -18.07 8.75
CA SER A 108 -18.40 -19.17 9.68
C SER A 108 -17.33 -18.83 10.74
N HIS A 109 -16.27 -18.15 10.34
CA HIS A 109 -15.17 -17.76 11.23
C HIS A 109 -15.51 -16.53 12.09
N ILE A 110 -16.30 -15.57 11.60
CA ILE A 110 -16.71 -14.40 12.40
C ILE A 110 -17.67 -14.83 13.52
N LEU A 111 -18.56 -15.80 13.25
CA LEU A 111 -19.43 -16.37 14.28
C LEU A 111 -18.63 -17.07 15.37
N LYS A 112 -17.53 -17.75 15.00
CA LYS A 112 -16.61 -18.38 15.95
C LYS A 112 -15.86 -17.34 16.79
N LEU A 113 -15.36 -16.28 16.16
CA LEU A 113 -14.74 -15.15 16.84
C LEU A 113 -15.70 -14.54 17.86
N ARG A 114 -16.95 -14.31 17.46
CA ARG A 114 -17.98 -13.77 18.36
C ARG A 114 -18.20 -14.67 19.57
N ARG A 115 -18.40 -15.98 19.37
CA ARG A 115 -18.58 -16.94 20.48
C ARG A 115 -17.38 -16.93 21.44
N ASN A 116 -16.17 -16.81 20.89
CA ASN A 116 -14.97 -16.69 21.70
C ASN A 116 -15.01 -15.42 22.56
N LEU A 117 -15.36 -14.27 21.98
CA LEU A 117 -15.48 -13.01 22.71
C LEU A 117 -16.60 -13.04 23.76
N ASP A 118 -17.77 -13.58 23.42
CA ASP A 118 -18.89 -13.75 24.36
C ASP A 118 -18.44 -14.57 25.58
N HIS A 119 -17.66 -15.64 25.39
CA HIS A 119 -17.10 -16.44 26.49
C HIS A 119 -16.16 -15.65 27.41
N PHE A 120 -15.34 -14.73 26.87
CA PHE A 120 -14.48 -13.86 27.68
C PHE A 120 -15.30 -12.83 28.47
N CYS A 121 -16.36 -12.29 27.87
CA CYS A 121 -17.30 -11.41 28.55
C CYS A 121 -17.99 -12.13 29.72
N ASP A 122 -18.50 -13.35 29.50
CA ASP A 122 -19.20 -14.14 30.51
C ASP A 122 -18.28 -14.59 31.66
N SER A 123 -17.02 -14.89 31.35
CA SER A 123 -16.00 -15.27 32.34
C SER A 123 -15.33 -14.08 33.03
N ASN A 124 -15.66 -12.85 32.61
CA ASN A 124 -15.06 -11.60 33.09
C ASN A 124 -13.52 -11.61 33.05
N GLN A 125 -12.97 -12.14 31.94
CA GLN A 125 -11.53 -12.22 31.70
C GLN A 125 -11.11 -11.19 30.65
N ASP A 126 -9.93 -10.60 30.87
CA ASP A 126 -9.32 -9.70 29.90
C ASP A 126 -8.84 -10.48 28.66
N VAL A 127 -9.04 -9.90 27.48
CA VAL A 127 -8.62 -10.49 26.20
C VAL A 127 -7.84 -9.48 25.37
N ASP A 128 -6.69 -9.91 24.83
CA ASP A 128 -5.97 -9.14 23.83
C ASP A 128 -6.64 -9.29 22.46
N LEU A 129 -7.40 -8.26 22.07
CA LEU A 129 -8.10 -8.22 20.78
C LEU A 129 -7.15 -8.32 19.58
N LYS A 130 -5.90 -7.87 19.71
CA LYS A 130 -4.90 -7.99 18.63
C LYS A 130 -4.64 -9.45 18.29
N ASN A 131 -4.42 -10.27 19.31
CA ASN A 131 -4.16 -11.71 19.12
C ASN A 131 -5.42 -12.42 18.64
N MET A 132 -6.59 -12.06 19.17
CA MET A 132 -7.86 -12.66 18.78
C MET A 132 -8.19 -12.41 17.30
N ILE A 133 -8.01 -11.18 16.84
CA ILE A 133 -8.18 -10.82 15.42
C ILE A 133 -7.13 -11.54 14.57
N ALA A 134 -5.88 -11.65 15.03
CA ALA A 134 -4.84 -12.36 14.30
C ALA A 134 -5.18 -13.85 14.09
N PHE A 135 -5.70 -14.54 15.11
CA PHE A 135 -6.18 -15.92 14.99
C PHE A 135 -7.34 -16.04 14.01
N TYR A 136 -8.31 -15.12 14.07
CA TYR A 136 -9.44 -15.06 13.15
C TYR A 136 -8.99 -14.88 11.69
N VAL A 137 -8.17 -13.86 11.42
CA VAL A 137 -7.67 -13.58 10.07
C VAL A 137 -6.86 -14.75 9.53
N PHE A 138 -6.03 -15.38 10.36
CA PHE A 138 -5.22 -16.51 9.93
C PHE A 138 -6.07 -17.73 9.55
N ASP A 139 -7.11 -18.06 10.33
CA ASP A 139 -8.04 -19.14 9.97
C ASP A 139 -8.83 -18.82 8.69
N VAL A 140 -9.35 -17.58 8.55
CA VAL A 140 -10.04 -17.14 7.33
C VAL A 140 -9.14 -17.26 6.10
N LEU A 141 -7.91 -16.78 6.19
CA LEU A 141 -6.94 -16.88 5.09
C LEU A 141 -6.60 -18.33 4.76
N GLY A 142 -6.49 -19.19 5.76
CA GLY A 142 -6.29 -20.63 5.59
C GLY A 142 -7.43 -21.27 4.80
N GLU A 143 -8.66 -20.99 5.19
CA GLU A 143 -9.85 -21.52 4.54
C GLU A 143 -9.99 -21.00 3.11
N LEU A 144 -9.78 -19.69 2.88
CA LEU A 144 -9.90 -19.09 1.55
C LEU A 144 -8.77 -19.53 0.59
N ALA A 145 -7.54 -19.66 1.07
CA ALA A 145 -6.39 -19.97 0.22
C ALA A 145 -6.16 -21.48 0.04
N PHE A 146 -6.48 -22.29 1.06
CA PHE A 146 -6.15 -23.72 1.11
C PHE A 146 -7.35 -24.62 1.40
N SER A 147 -8.56 -24.08 1.51
CA SER A 147 -9.78 -24.83 1.91
C SER A 147 -9.59 -25.62 3.20
N ARG A 148 -8.83 -25.02 4.14
CA ARG A 148 -8.45 -25.60 5.42
C ARG A 148 -8.32 -24.52 6.49
N SER A 149 -9.09 -24.67 7.56
CA SER A 149 -8.90 -23.94 8.81
C SER A 149 -7.62 -24.41 9.51
N PHE A 150 -6.84 -23.47 10.03
CA PHE A 150 -5.70 -23.76 10.89
C PHE A 150 -6.09 -23.94 12.36
N ASN A 151 -7.37 -23.75 12.68
CA ASN A 151 -7.95 -23.86 14.03
C ASN A 151 -7.25 -22.99 15.08
N SER A 152 -6.65 -21.89 14.63
CA SER A 152 -5.89 -20.98 15.48
C SER A 152 -6.79 -20.26 16.50
N GLN A 153 -8.06 -20.04 16.15
CA GLN A 153 -9.05 -19.49 17.09
C GLN A 153 -9.39 -20.40 18.28
N ASP A 154 -9.22 -21.72 18.14
CA ASP A 154 -9.44 -22.69 19.23
C ASP A 154 -8.17 -22.87 20.05
N GLU A 155 -7.03 -23.08 19.38
CA GLU A 155 -5.76 -23.33 20.05
C GLU A 155 -5.23 -22.11 20.79
N ARG A 156 -5.52 -20.91 20.29
CA ARG A 156 -5.13 -19.60 20.86
C ARG A 156 -3.63 -19.52 21.20
N ASN A 157 -2.80 -20.17 20.37
CA ASN A 157 -1.37 -20.24 20.57
C ASN A 157 -0.64 -19.23 19.66
N LEU A 158 -0.18 -18.13 20.25
CA LEU A 158 0.52 -17.06 19.54
C LEU A 158 1.80 -17.54 18.84
N ALA A 159 2.50 -18.55 19.38
CA ALA A 159 3.74 -19.07 18.81
C ALA A 159 3.54 -19.85 17.51
N ARG A 160 2.30 -20.26 17.20
CA ARG A 160 1.97 -20.92 15.92
C ARG A 160 1.61 -19.93 14.82
N LEU A 161 1.35 -18.66 15.15
CA LEU A 161 1.09 -17.64 14.14
C LEU A 161 2.38 -17.26 13.42
N PRO A 162 2.31 -16.96 12.12
CA PRO A 162 3.47 -16.47 11.38
C PRO A 162 3.95 -15.13 11.98
N PRO A 163 5.28 -14.94 12.16
CA PRO A 163 5.83 -13.73 12.76
C PRO A 163 5.86 -12.57 11.74
N ILE A 164 4.68 -12.02 11.42
CA ILE A 164 4.50 -11.01 10.37
C ILE A 164 5.35 -9.76 10.63
N ASN A 165 5.40 -9.27 11.87
CA ASN A 165 6.14 -8.04 12.20
C ASN A 165 7.64 -8.21 11.97
N ASP A 166 8.19 -9.37 12.34
CA ASP A 166 9.62 -9.65 12.16
C ASP A 166 9.95 -9.78 10.68
N HIS A 167 9.09 -10.45 9.90
CA HIS A 167 9.25 -10.55 8.45
C HIS A 167 9.18 -9.18 7.76
N ILE A 168 8.23 -8.32 8.13
CA ILE A 168 8.12 -6.96 7.58
C ILE A 168 9.34 -6.13 7.98
N TYR A 169 9.76 -6.20 9.24
CA TYR A 169 10.93 -5.48 9.72
C TYR A 169 12.21 -5.92 8.98
N LEU A 170 12.42 -7.22 8.82
CA LEU A 170 13.53 -7.76 8.06
C LEU A 170 13.48 -7.35 6.58
N ALA A 171 12.31 -7.41 5.94
CA ALA A 171 12.15 -6.98 4.56
C ALA A 171 12.47 -5.47 4.40
N CYS A 172 12.01 -4.64 5.33
CA CYS A 172 12.34 -3.21 5.37
C CYS A 172 13.85 -2.99 5.53
N LEU A 173 14.50 -3.70 6.44
CA LEU A 173 15.95 -3.60 6.64
C LEU A 173 16.71 -4.02 5.39
N MET A 174 16.35 -5.15 4.78
CA MET A 174 16.95 -5.64 3.55
C MET A 174 16.75 -4.64 2.40
N GLY A 175 15.56 -4.07 2.28
CA GLY A 175 15.25 -3.04 1.28
C GLY A 175 16.02 -1.73 1.47
N MET A 176 16.36 -1.35 2.71
CA MET A 176 17.20 -0.18 3.01
C MET A 176 18.69 -0.43 2.84
N THR A 177 19.12 -1.70 2.87
CA THR A 177 20.54 -2.08 2.86
C THR A 177 21.30 -1.57 1.62
N PRO A 178 20.76 -1.66 0.38
CA PRO A 178 21.41 -1.11 -0.81
C PRO A 178 21.78 0.37 -0.70
N ASP A 179 20.91 1.19 -0.11
CA ASP A 179 21.12 2.63 0.05
C ASP A 179 22.10 2.94 1.19
N ALA A 180 22.13 2.09 2.22
CA ALA A 180 23.06 2.20 3.34
C ALA A 180 24.49 1.72 2.99
N LEU A 181 24.65 0.77 2.06
CA LEU A 181 25.94 0.16 1.70
C LEU A 181 27.05 1.17 1.33
N PRO A 182 26.81 2.21 0.51
CA PRO A 182 27.82 3.23 0.21
C PRO A 182 28.30 3.99 1.45
N TRP A 183 27.39 4.29 2.39
CA TRP A 183 27.73 4.96 3.65
C TRP A 183 28.50 4.02 4.58
N ILE A 184 28.05 2.77 4.73
CA ILE A 184 28.74 1.74 5.51
C ILE A 184 30.17 1.54 4.99
N LYS A 185 30.37 1.40 3.68
CA LYS A 185 31.71 1.28 3.06
C LYS A 185 32.61 2.48 3.34
N LYS A 186 32.04 3.68 3.49
CA LYS A 186 32.78 4.90 3.82
C LYS A 186 33.19 4.96 5.30
N VAL A 187 32.39 4.41 6.20
CA VAL A 187 32.64 4.40 7.65
C VAL A 187 33.46 3.18 8.10
N LEU A 188 33.35 2.05 7.40
CA LEU A 188 34.02 0.79 7.74
C LEU A 188 35.54 0.89 7.97
N PRO A 189 36.32 1.67 7.18
CA PRO A 189 37.76 1.84 7.40
C PRO A 189 38.12 2.53 8.74
N PHE A 190 37.16 3.22 9.37
CA PHE A 190 37.35 3.92 10.64
C PHE A 190 37.00 3.06 11.86
N ILE A 191 36.42 1.87 11.65
CA ILE A 191 36.02 0.97 12.72
C ILE A 191 37.16 -0.05 12.95
N PRO A 192 37.83 -0.06 14.10
CA PRO A 192 38.91 -0.99 14.42
C PRO A 192 38.37 -2.37 14.82
N LEU A 193 37.58 -3.02 13.96
CA LEU A 193 37.08 -4.38 14.19
C LEU A 193 37.64 -5.36 13.16
N LEU A 194 38.38 -6.34 13.68
CA LEU A 194 39.08 -7.44 13.01
C LEU A 194 40.17 -7.00 12.01
N ARG A 195 41.18 -6.28 12.52
CA ARG A 195 42.55 -6.45 12.02
C ARG A 195 42.94 -7.91 12.26
N ARG A 196 42.69 -8.78 11.29
CA ARG A 196 43.20 -10.15 11.29
C ARG A 196 44.70 -10.04 11.60
N ARG A 197 45.12 -10.63 12.73
CA ARG A 197 46.54 -10.91 12.96
C ARG A 197 46.90 -11.98 11.93
N GLU A 198 47.32 -11.56 10.75
CA GLU A 198 48.07 -12.44 9.86
C GLU A 198 49.47 -12.51 10.49
N GLY A 199 49.82 -13.69 11.00
CA GLY A 199 51.16 -14.06 11.40
C GLY A 199 51.88 -14.73 10.24
#